data_AF-A0A067W436-F1
#
_entry.id   AF-A0A067W436-F1
#
_cell.length_a   1.000
_cell.length_b   1.000
_cell.length_c   1.000
_cell.angle_alpha   90.00
_cell.angle_beta   90.00
_cell.angle_gamma   90.00
#
_symmetry.space_group_name_H-M   'P 1'
#
loop_
_entity.id
_entity.type
_entity.pdbx_description
1 polymer ?
#
loop_
_entity_poly.entity_id
_entity_poly.type
_entity_poly.pdbx_seq_one_letter_code
_entity_poly.pdbx_strand_id
1 'polypeptide(L)'
;MKKLVISFVFISFFFTATVSGAADAFVTRNLNFRTGPSIQCEIHGLIPAGKLVFVQNCKANWCQIRYNTQTGWVSSRYLSFKDGSDLYETYMILPITNHSKYSHSP
;
A
#
# COMPACT_ATOMS: atom_id res chain seq x y z
N MET A 1 0.42 56.88 27.47
CA MET A 1 0.31 55.53 28.08
C MET A 1 -0.08 54.53 26.99
N LYS A 2 0.87 53.70 26.55
CA LYS A 2 0.69 52.72 25.47
C LYS A 2 0.18 51.41 26.09
N LYS A 3 -1.06 51.00 25.81
CA LYS A 3 -1.59 49.71 26.26
C LYS A 3 -1.16 48.63 25.26
N LEU A 4 -0.35 47.71 25.73
CA LEU A 4 0.20 46.59 24.97
C LEU A 4 -0.73 45.38 25.17
N VAL A 5 -1.48 45.02 24.14
CA VAL A 5 -2.36 43.84 24.16
C VAL A 5 -1.53 42.66 23.67
N ILE A 6 -1.15 41.77 24.59
CA ILE A 6 -0.40 40.54 24.29
C ILE A 6 -1.40 39.52 23.74
N SER A 7 -1.39 39.33 22.43
CA SER A 7 -2.16 38.30 21.75
C SER A 7 -1.54 36.92 22.03
N PHE A 8 -2.17 36.14 22.91
CA PHE A 8 -1.83 34.74 23.14
C PHE A 8 -2.39 33.89 22.00
N VAL A 9 -1.67 33.84 20.88
CA VAL A 9 -1.93 32.84 19.84
C VAL A 9 -1.21 31.54 20.24
N PHE A 10 -1.86 30.69 21.03
CA PHE A 10 -1.48 29.28 21.15
C PHE A 10 -1.83 28.58 19.84
N ILE A 11 -0.97 28.70 18.82
CA ILE A 11 -1.00 27.79 17.66
C ILE A 11 -0.62 26.42 18.21
N SER A 12 -1.63 25.63 18.57
CA SER A 12 -1.48 24.18 18.75
C SER A 12 -1.22 23.60 17.38
N PHE A 13 0.06 23.57 16.98
CA PHE A 13 0.50 22.82 15.82
C PHE A 13 0.41 21.35 16.18
N PHE A 14 -0.76 20.76 16.00
CA PHE A 14 -0.93 19.32 16.03
C PHE A 14 -0.09 18.75 14.89
N PHE A 15 1.14 18.35 15.19
CA PHE A 15 1.99 17.63 14.27
C PHE A 15 1.36 16.24 14.10
N THR A 16 0.55 16.08 13.05
CA THR A 16 0.02 14.78 12.69
C THR A 16 1.16 13.95 12.16
N ALA A 17 1.68 13.06 13.00
CA ALA A 17 2.61 12.03 12.55
C ALA A 17 1.84 11.11 11.60
N THR A 18 2.05 11.29 10.30
CA THR A 18 1.59 10.31 9.31
C THR A 18 2.51 9.10 9.42
N VAL A 19 1.99 8.04 10.03
CA VAL A 19 2.64 6.72 9.93
C VAL A 19 2.59 6.30 8.46
N SER A 20 3.74 6.32 7.80
CA SER A 20 3.89 5.75 6.46
C SER A 20 3.74 4.24 6.58
N GLY A 21 2.61 3.71 6.13
CA GLY A 21 2.28 2.28 6.15
C GLY A 21 2.96 1.52 5.03
N ALA A 22 4.29 1.58 4.97
CA ALA A 22 5.04 0.80 4.00
C ALA A 22 4.94 -0.70 4.35
N ALA A 23 4.61 -1.53 3.37
CA ALA A 23 4.32 -2.95 3.60
C ALA A 23 4.63 -3.78 2.36
N ASP A 24 4.95 -5.05 2.58
CA ASP A 24 5.07 -6.03 1.51
C ASP A 24 3.70 -6.58 1.11
N ALA A 25 3.49 -6.76 -0.19
CA ALA A 25 2.28 -7.37 -0.72
C ALA A 25 2.56 -8.25 -1.95
N PHE A 26 1.74 -9.28 -2.14
CA PHE A 26 1.73 -10.06 -3.38
C PHE A 26 0.67 -9.55 -4.36
N VAL A 27 1.02 -9.57 -5.63
CA VAL A 27 0.12 -9.28 -6.73
C VAL A 27 -0.75 -10.50 -7.01
N THR A 28 -2.07 -10.39 -6.90
CA THR A 28 -2.96 -11.57 -7.01
C THR A 28 -3.29 -11.97 -8.45
N ARG A 29 -3.15 -11.05 -9.40
CA ARG A 29 -3.41 -11.23 -10.85
C ARG A 29 -2.49 -10.32 -11.66
N ASN A 30 -2.30 -10.59 -12.95
CA ASN A 30 -1.56 -9.69 -13.84
C ASN A 30 -2.08 -8.25 -13.71
N LEU A 31 -1.20 -7.35 -13.26
CA LEU A 31 -1.58 -6.04 -12.74
C LEU A 31 -0.86 -4.93 -13.50
N ASN A 32 -1.64 -4.01 -14.05
CA ASN A 32 -1.10 -2.83 -14.72
C ASN A 32 -0.40 -1.91 -13.70
N PHE A 33 0.86 -1.59 -13.98
CA PHE A 33 1.69 -0.66 -13.24
C PHE A 33 1.71 0.68 -13.96
N ARG A 34 1.23 1.74 -13.30
CA ARG A 34 0.91 3.03 -13.94
C ARG A 34 1.74 4.18 -13.40
N THR A 35 1.82 5.26 -14.17
CA THR A 35 2.45 6.53 -13.77
C THR A 35 1.70 7.25 -12.64
N GLY A 36 0.39 7.01 -12.50
CA GLY A 36 -0.47 7.70 -11.52
C GLY A 36 -1.66 6.88 -11.02
N PRO A 37 -2.35 7.34 -9.96
CA PRO A 37 -3.46 6.65 -9.30
C PRO A 37 -4.79 6.79 -10.08
N SER A 38 -4.78 6.45 -11.36
CA SER A 38 -5.96 6.49 -12.22
C SER A 38 -5.84 5.52 -13.39
N ILE A 39 -6.98 5.02 -13.86
CA ILE A 39 -7.06 4.18 -15.06
C ILE A 39 -6.70 4.95 -16.34
N GLN A 40 -6.75 6.29 -16.30
CA GLN A 40 -6.41 7.18 -17.41
C GLN A 40 -4.91 7.48 -17.49
N CYS A 41 -4.15 7.17 -16.44
CA CYS A 41 -2.71 7.34 -16.45
C CYS A 41 -2.02 6.26 -17.29
N GLU A 42 -0.90 6.63 -17.91
CA GLU A 42 -0.07 5.73 -18.72
C GLU A 42 0.39 4.49 -17.94
N ILE A 43 0.53 3.38 -18.66
CA ILE A 43 1.00 2.09 -18.12
C ILE A 43 2.51 2.00 -18.34
N HIS A 44 3.29 2.01 -17.25
CA HIS A 44 4.72 1.66 -17.27
C HIS A 44 4.96 0.20 -17.69
N GLY A 45 4.05 -0.69 -17.29
CA GLY A 45 4.15 -2.10 -17.64
C GLY A 45 3.14 -2.98 -16.91
N LEU A 46 3.39 -4.28 -16.97
CA LEU A 46 2.55 -5.31 -16.35
C LEU A 46 3.36 -6.07 -15.30
N ILE A 47 2.80 -6.22 -14.10
CA ILE A 47 3.36 -7.03 -13.03
C ILE A 47 2.65 -8.38 -13.03
N PRO A 48 3.36 -9.50 -13.25
CA PRO A 48 2.75 -10.82 -13.19
C PRO A 48 2.16 -11.14 -11.82
N ALA A 49 1.13 -12.00 -11.79
CA ALA A 49 0.61 -12.56 -10.55
C ALA A 49 1.70 -13.30 -9.74
N GLY A 50 1.57 -13.30 -8.42
CA GLY A 50 2.51 -13.91 -7.48
C GLY A 50 3.82 -13.13 -7.28
N LYS A 51 3.99 -11.97 -7.92
CA LYS A 51 5.15 -11.11 -7.65
C LYS A 51 4.98 -10.36 -6.33
N LEU A 52 6.06 -10.36 -5.54
CA LEU A 52 6.19 -9.51 -4.37
C LEU A 52 6.47 -8.08 -4.80
N VAL A 53 5.76 -7.13 -4.19
CA VAL A 53 5.93 -5.68 -4.39
C VAL A 53 6.06 -4.99 -3.04
N PHE A 54 6.82 -3.90 -3.02
CA PHE A 54 6.95 -3.07 -1.84
C PHE A 54 5.99 -1.89 -1.94
N VAL A 55 4.96 -1.88 -1.11
CA VAL A 55 3.96 -0.81 -1.05
C VAL A 55 4.52 0.32 -0.18
N GLN A 56 4.54 1.54 -0.72
CA GLN A 56 5.10 2.71 -0.04
C GLN A 56 4.00 3.57 0.58
N ASN A 57 2.90 3.76 -0.16
CA ASN A 57 1.77 4.57 0.28
C ASN A 57 0.51 4.16 -0.48
N CYS A 58 -0.66 4.35 0.12
CA CYS A 58 -1.94 4.15 -0.55
C CYS A 58 -2.82 5.39 -0.46
N LYS A 59 -3.53 5.69 -1.56
CA LYS A 59 -4.50 6.76 -1.67
C LYS A 59 -5.77 6.21 -2.31
N ALA A 60 -6.84 6.13 -1.53
CA ALA A 60 -8.10 5.50 -1.93
C ALA A 60 -7.86 4.07 -2.48
N ASN A 61 -8.26 3.80 -3.72
CA ASN A 61 -8.18 2.46 -4.34
C ASN A 61 -6.84 2.19 -5.07
N TRP A 62 -5.83 3.02 -4.81
CA TRP A 62 -4.52 2.95 -5.46
C TRP A 62 -3.42 2.92 -4.43
N CYS A 63 -2.42 2.10 -4.69
CA CYS A 63 -1.21 2.03 -3.89
C CYS A 63 -0.01 2.36 -4.78
N GLN A 64 0.82 3.29 -4.30
CA GLN A 64 2.14 3.53 -4.83
C GLN A 64 3.05 2.40 -4.35
N ILE A 65 3.70 1.76 -5.30
CA ILE A 65 4.61 0.65 -5.05
C ILE A 65 5.96 0.91 -5.68
N ARG A 66 6.96 0.22 -5.17
CA ARG A 66 8.23 0.01 -5.84
C ARG A 66 8.25 -1.42 -6.40
N TYR A 67 8.53 -1.53 -7.70
CA TYR A 67 8.72 -2.79 -8.39
C TYR A 67 9.99 -2.70 -9.23
N ASN A 68 10.95 -3.59 -8.98
CA ASN A 68 12.32 -3.49 -9.48
C ASN A 68 12.94 -2.11 -9.13
N THR A 69 13.37 -1.36 -10.14
CA THR A 69 13.96 -0.02 -10.00
C THR A 69 12.95 1.11 -10.19
N GLN A 70 11.67 0.80 -10.43
CA GLN A 70 10.65 1.78 -10.76
C GLN A 70 9.63 1.96 -9.63
N THR A 71 9.15 3.19 -9.50
CA THR A 71 8.03 3.54 -8.61
C THR A 71 6.83 3.99 -9.45
N GLY A 72 5.64 3.58 -9.03
CA GLY A 72 4.40 3.87 -9.75
C GLY A 72 3.21 3.34 -8.99
N TRP A 73 2.06 3.24 -9.64
CA TRP A 73 0.77 3.02 -9.00
C TRP A 73 0.10 1.77 -9.51
N VAL A 74 -0.52 1.03 -8.59
CA VAL A 74 -1.33 -0.14 -8.88
C VAL A 74 -2.64 -0.06 -8.10
N SER A 75 -3.68 -0.76 -8.57
CA SER A 75 -4.93 -0.81 -7.82
C SER A 75 -4.79 -1.70 -6.59
N SER A 76 -5.19 -1.19 -5.43
CA SER A 76 -5.07 -1.88 -4.13
C SER A 76 -5.86 -3.19 -4.07
N ARG A 77 -6.94 -3.31 -4.85
CA ARG A 77 -7.79 -4.50 -4.93
C ARG A 77 -7.07 -5.77 -5.40
N TYR A 78 -5.88 -5.64 -5.97
CA TYR A 78 -5.08 -6.75 -6.49
C TYR A 78 -3.82 -6.99 -5.65
N LEU A 79 -3.76 -6.41 -4.45
CA LEU A 79 -2.67 -6.59 -3.50
C LEU A 79 -3.14 -7.47 -2.33
N SER A 80 -2.29 -8.41 -1.96
CA SER A 80 -2.45 -9.28 -0.80
C SER A 80 -1.38 -8.93 0.22
N PHE A 81 -1.75 -8.30 1.33
CA PHE A 81 -0.82 -7.85 2.37
C PHE A 81 -0.55 -8.96 3.40
N LYS A 82 0.68 -8.97 3.94
CA LYS A 82 1.12 -9.93 4.95
C LYS A 82 0.22 -10.01 6.18
N ASP A 83 -0.19 -8.86 6.70
CA ASP A 83 -0.85 -8.78 8.02
C ASP A 83 -2.38 -8.78 7.96
N GLY A 84 -2.99 -9.11 6.80
CA GLY A 84 -4.45 -9.03 6.66
C GLY A 84 -5.07 -9.82 5.53
N SER A 85 -4.36 -10.78 4.91
CA SER A 85 -4.95 -11.58 3.83
C SER A 85 -4.54 -13.06 3.84
N ASP A 86 -5.52 -13.97 3.90
CA ASP A 86 -5.33 -15.43 3.77
C ASP A 86 -4.66 -15.82 2.44
N LEU A 87 -4.80 -14.95 1.43
CA LEU A 87 -4.17 -15.13 0.12
C LEU A 87 -2.65 -14.87 0.15
N TYR A 88 -2.15 -14.06 1.09
CA TYR A 88 -0.70 -13.81 1.22
C TYR A 88 0.03 -15.11 1.57
N GLU A 89 -0.54 -15.88 2.50
CA GLU A 89 -0.03 -17.19 2.89
C GLU A 89 0.00 -18.16 1.70
N THR A 90 -1.03 -18.14 0.84
CA THR A 90 -1.03 -18.98 -0.38
C THR A 90 0.13 -18.66 -1.33
N TYR A 91 0.57 -17.40 -1.42
CA TYR A 91 1.75 -17.02 -2.21
C TYR A 91 3.09 -17.31 -1.52
N MET A 92 3.11 -17.44 -0.19
CA MET A 92 4.33 -17.68 0.60
C MET A 92 4.62 -19.15 0.88
N ILE A 93 3.61 -20.00 1.02
CA ILE A 93 3.77 -21.41 1.47
C ILE A 93 4.23 -22.34 0.33
N LEU A 94 4.21 -21.90 -0.94
CA LEU A 94 4.55 -22.75 -2.08
C LEU A 94 6.03 -23.17 -2.26
N PRO A 95 7.05 -22.67 -1.51
CA PRO A 95 8.36 -23.33 -1.47
C PRO A 95 8.54 -24.25 -0.25
N ILE A 96 7.71 -24.15 0.79
CA ILE A 96 7.97 -24.80 2.09
C ILE A 96 6.66 -25.20 2.78
N THR A 97 6.48 -26.52 2.87
CA THR A 97 5.57 -27.24 3.78
C THR A 97 4.06 -27.20 3.49
N ASN A 98 3.62 -28.30 2.88
CA ASN A 98 2.42 -29.08 3.16
C ASN A 98 1.52 -28.65 4.34
N HIS A 99 0.22 -28.56 4.03
CA HIS A 99 -0.95 -28.80 4.89
C HIS A 99 -0.97 -28.13 6.28
N SER A 100 -1.81 -27.11 6.44
CA SER A 100 -3.05 -27.27 7.24
C SER A 100 -3.92 -26.01 7.25
N LYS A 101 -5.24 -26.24 7.13
CA LYS A 101 -6.35 -25.36 7.52
C LYS A 101 -6.66 -24.15 6.63
N TYR A 102 -7.32 -24.42 5.50
CA TYR A 102 -8.41 -23.54 5.08
C TYR A 102 -9.61 -23.82 5.98
N SER A 103 -9.79 -23.01 7.02
CA SER A 103 -11.04 -22.91 7.77
C SER A 103 -11.59 -21.51 7.54
N HIS A 104 -12.23 -21.30 6.40
CA HIS A 104 -13.16 -20.19 6.24
C HIS A 104 -14.52 -20.72 6.70
N SER A 105 -14.93 -20.31 7.91
CA SER A 105 -16.30 -20.48 8.39
C SER A 105 -17.21 -19.39 7.77
N PRO A 106 -18.53 -19.63 7.70
CA PRO A 106 -19.42 -19.18 6.63
C PRO A 106 -19.73 -17.68 6.58
#